data_AF-A0A377ZMU3-F1
#
_entry.id   AF-A0A377ZMU3-F1
#
_cell.length_a   1.000
_cell.length_b   1.000
_cell.length_c   1.000
_cell.angle_alpha   90.00
_cell.angle_beta   90.00
_cell.angle_gamma   90.00
#
_symmetry.space_group_name_H-M   'P 1'
#
loop_
_entity.id
_entity.type
_entity.pdbx_description
1 polymer ?
#
loop_
_entity_poly.entity_id
_entity_poly.type
_entity_poly.pdbx_seq_one_letter_code
_entity_poly.pdbx_strand_id
1 'polypeptide(L)'
;MNDGRLFAVNADNGKLCETFANKGILNLQTNMPVTTPGMYEPTSPPIITDKTIVIAGAVTDNFSTREPSGVIRGFDVNTGKLLWAFDPGAKDPNAIRAMNITSRSTRRTHGRLPPTTLSWIWSICRWA
;
A
#
# COMPACT_ATOMS: atom_id res chain seq x y z
N MET A 1 -6.34 -15.27 -2.41
CA MET A 1 -6.18 -13.85 -2.79
C MET A 1 -6.28 -13.01 -1.53
N ASN A 2 -5.48 -11.95 -1.41
CA ASN A 2 -5.52 -11.08 -0.24
C ASN A 2 -6.64 -10.03 -0.36
N ASP A 3 -7.02 -9.43 0.77
CA ASP A 3 -8.07 -8.40 0.88
C ASP A 3 -7.50 -6.98 1.07
N GLY A 4 -6.22 -6.79 0.76
CA GLY A 4 -5.57 -5.48 0.81
C GLY A 4 -5.44 -4.87 2.20
N ARG A 5 -5.45 -5.65 3.29
CA ARG A 5 -5.22 -5.13 4.64
C ARG A 5 -3.75 -5.19 5.06
N LEU A 6 -3.28 -4.14 5.71
CA LEU A 6 -2.01 -4.06 6.41
C LEU A 6 -2.26 -4.04 7.92
N PHE A 7 -1.57 -4.90 8.65
CA PHE A 7 -1.75 -5.09 10.09
C PHE A 7 -0.54 -4.53 10.85
N ALA A 8 -0.80 -3.72 11.87
CA ALA A 8 0.18 -3.29 12.86
C ALA A 8 0.07 -4.19 14.08
N VAL A 9 1.16 -4.87 14.42
CA VAL A 9 1.22 -5.86 15.50
C VAL A 9 2.35 -5.51 16.45
N ASN A 10 2.09 -5.64 17.75
CA ASN A 10 3.08 -5.50 18.81
C ASN A 10 4.08 -6.65 18.75
N ALA A 11 5.36 -6.30 18.63
CA ALA A 11 6.43 -7.28 18.43
C ALA A 11 6.65 -8.20 19.64
N ASP A 12 6.34 -7.74 20.85
CA ASP A 12 6.59 -8.48 22.09
C ASP A 12 5.47 -9.51 22.38
N ASN A 13 4.22 -9.20 22.01
CA ASN A 13 3.06 -10.01 22.41
C ASN A 13 2.11 -10.42 21.27
N GLY A 14 2.36 -9.99 20.04
CA GLY A 14 1.55 -10.37 18.87
C GLY A 14 0.15 -9.74 18.81
N LYS A 15 -0.21 -8.83 19.72
CA LYS A 15 -1.52 -8.14 19.71
C LYS A 15 -1.52 -7.00 18.70
N LEU A 16 -2.70 -6.65 18.18
CA LEU A 16 -2.85 -5.48 17.31
C LEU A 16 -2.49 -4.19 18.05
N CYS A 17 -1.79 -3.27 17.37
CA CYS A 17 -1.52 -1.94 17.90
C CYS A 17 -2.79 -1.08 17.73
N GLU A 18 -3.65 -1.02 18.76
CA GLU A 18 -4.98 -0.40 18.64
C GLU A 18 -4.98 1.10 18.29
N THR A 19 -3.87 1.79 18.54
CA THR A 19 -3.67 3.22 18.22
C THR A 19 -3.38 3.49 16.74
N PHE A 20 -3.04 2.46 15.96
CA PHE A 20 -2.72 2.58 14.54
C PHE A 20 -3.96 2.40 13.66
N ALA A 21 -4.18 3.31 12.71
CA ALA A 21 -5.27 3.26 11.72
C ALA A 21 -6.64 2.92 12.35
N ASN A 22 -7.30 1.85 11.90
CA ASN A 22 -8.52 1.34 12.52
C ASN A 22 -8.20 0.12 13.39
N LYS A 23 -7.87 0.37 14.67
CA LYS A 23 -7.56 -0.67 15.67
C LYS A 23 -6.49 -1.67 15.21
N GLY A 24 -5.39 -1.15 14.67
CA GLY A 24 -4.26 -1.92 14.16
C GLY A 24 -4.41 -2.40 12.71
N ILE A 25 -5.47 -2.00 12.01
CA ILE A 25 -5.75 -2.45 10.65
C ILE A 25 -5.87 -1.24 9.71
N LEU A 26 -5.02 -1.21 8.69
CA LEU A 26 -5.08 -0.25 7.59
C LEU A 26 -5.64 -0.94 6.34
N ASN A 27 -6.77 -0.44 5.83
CA ASN A 27 -7.31 -0.88 4.56
C ASN A 27 -6.59 -0.15 3.42
N LEU A 28 -5.74 -0.86 2.68
CA LEU A 28 -5.02 -0.29 1.53
C LEU A 28 -5.94 -0.08 0.33
N GLN A 29 -7.17 -0.58 0.34
CA GLN A 29 -8.12 -0.33 -0.74
C GLN A 29 -8.97 0.92 -0.50
N THR A 30 -8.81 1.59 0.66
CA THR A 30 -9.49 2.85 0.95
C THR A 30 -9.18 3.88 -0.14
N ASN A 31 -10.24 4.53 -0.64
CA ASN A 31 -10.21 5.52 -1.72
C ASN A 31 -9.77 4.97 -3.10
N MET A 32 -9.77 3.65 -3.30
CA MET A 32 -9.57 3.05 -4.62
C MET A 32 -10.93 2.83 -5.31
N PRO A 33 -11.04 3.05 -6.63
CA PRO A 33 -12.28 2.84 -7.37
C PRO A 33 -12.64 1.35 -7.53
N VAL A 34 -11.67 0.45 -7.32
CA VAL A 34 -11.83 -1.00 -7.40
C VAL A 34 -11.28 -1.62 -6.12
N THR A 35 -12.17 -2.22 -5.33
CA THR A 35 -11.85 -2.85 -4.04
C THR A 35 -12.20 -4.34 -4.01
N THR A 36 -12.43 -4.94 -5.19
CA THR A 36 -12.68 -6.38 -5.28
C THR A 36 -11.43 -7.14 -4.80
N PRO A 37 -11.57 -8.13 -3.90
CA PRO A 37 -10.44 -8.95 -3.46
C PRO A 37 -9.67 -9.53 -4.65
N GLY A 38 -8.34 -9.48 -4.60
CA GLY A 38 -7.47 -9.94 -5.69
C GLY A 38 -7.23 -8.95 -6.84
N MET A 39 -7.89 -7.78 -6.87
CA MET A 39 -7.61 -6.76 -7.90
C MET A 39 -6.42 -5.87 -7.55
N TYR A 40 -6.22 -5.59 -6.26
CA TYR A 40 -5.03 -4.93 -5.73
C TYR A 40 -4.44 -5.83 -4.66
N GLU A 41 -3.20 -6.28 -4.90
CA GLU A 41 -2.54 -7.28 -4.07
C GLU A 41 -1.17 -6.77 -3.63
N PRO A 42 -0.98 -6.34 -2.37
CA PRO A 42 0.35 -6.20 -1.81
C PRO A 42 1.05 -7.57 -1.80
N THR A 43 1.95 -7.80 -2.75
CA THR A 43 2.65 -9.08 -2.96
C THR A 43 4.02 -9.13 -2.27
N SER A 44 4.52 -7.98 -1.81
CA SER A 44 5.78 -7.85 -1.10
C SER A 44 5.56 -7.19 0.27
N PRO A 45 6.48 -7.40 1.22
CA PRO A 45 6.49 -6.62 2.47
C PRO A 45 6.54 -5.11 2.20
N PRO A 46 5.96 -4.28 3.08
CA PRO A 46 6.16 -2.83 3.04
C PRO A 46 7.61 -2.46 3.34
N ILE A 47 8.05 -1.31 2.83
CA ILE A 47 9.26 -0.64 3.31
C ILE A 47 8.87 0.28 4.45
N ILE A 48 9.56 0.18 5.59
CA ILE A 48 9.28 0.98 6.78
C ILE A 48 10.49 1.88 7.06
N THR A 49 10.22 3.17 7.25
CA THR A 49 11.20 4.18 7.68
C THR A 49 10.87 4.67 9.09
N ASP A 50 11.60 5.67 9.58
CA ASP A 50 11.32 6.35 10.86
C ASP A 50 9.97 7.08 10.88
N LYS A 51 9.43 7.44 9.72
CA LYS A 51 8.20 8.26 9.60
C LYS A 51 7.13 7.67 8.69
N THR A 52 7.53 6.83 7.74
CA THR A 52 6.65 6.44 6.63
C THR A 52 6.70 4.95 6.33
N ILE A 53 5.52 4.38 6.15
CA ILE A 53 5.26 3.08 5.56
C ILE A 53 5.08 3.30 4.05
N VAL A 54 5.94 2.72 3.23
CA VAL A 54 5.84 2.75 1.78
C VAL A 54 5.32 1.40 1.30
N ILE A 55 4.20 1.43 0.59
CA ILE A 55 3.51 0.23 0.11
C ILE A 55 3.10 0.39 -1.35
N ALA A 56 3.29 -0.68 -2.11
CA ALA A 56 2.79 -0.87 -3.47
C ALA A 56 2.09 -2.23 -3.55
N GLY A 57 1.40 -2.48 -4.65
CA GLY A 57 0.75 -3.76 -4.89
C GLY A 57 0.75 -4.13 -6.37
N ALA A 58 0.71 -5.43 -6.64
CA ALA A 58 0.36 -5.91 -7.95
C ALA A 58 -1.10 -5.56 -8.25
N VAL A 59 -1.38 -5.27 -9.51
CA VAL A 59 -2.73 -5.12 -10.03
C VAL A 59 -2.97 -6.24 -11.01
N THR A 60 -4.13 -6.88 -10.89
CA THR A 60 -4.58 -7.86 -11.89
C THR A 60 -4.99 -7.10 -13.15
N ASP A 61 -4.12 -7.13 -14.17
CA ASP A 61 -4.11 -6.22 -15.34
C ASP A 61 -4.69 -6.81 -16.64
N ASN A 62 -5.20 -8.05 -16.58
CA ASN A 62 -5.75 -8.80 -17.72
C ASN A 62 -7.17 -9.33 -17.46
N PHE A 63 -7.85 -8.79 -16.46
CA PHE A 63 -9.20 -9.24 -16.06
C PHE A 63 -10.29 -8.27 -16.52
N SER A 64 -9.97 -7.00 -16.74
CA SER A 64 -10.94 -5.96 -17.07
C SER A 64 -10.36 -4.96 -18.07
N THR A 65 -11.07 -3.85 -18.26
CA THR A 65 -10.51 -2.59 -18.79
C THR A 65 -10.60 -1.48 -17.75
N ARG A 66 -11.01 -1.83 -16.53
CA ARG A 66 -11.26 -0.96 -15.39
C ARG A 66 -10.45 -1.42 -14.19
N GLU A 67 -9.14 -1.39 -14.32
CA GLU A 67 -8.21 -1.77 -13.27
C GLU A 67 -7.89 -0.60 -12.32
N PRO A 68 -7.52 -0.89 -11.06
CA PRO A 68 -6.85 0.09 -10.22
C PRO A 68 -5.47 0.47 -10.80
N SER A 69 -5.00 1.68 -10.51
CA SER A 69 -3.82 2.27 -11.18
C SER A 69 -2.45 1.72 -10.76
N GLY A 70 -2.38 0.90 -9.71
CA GLY A 70 -1.10 0.48 -9.13
C GLY A 70 -0.41 1.58 -8.33
N VAL A 71 -1.16 2.58 -7.85
CA VAL A 71 -0.68 3.69 -7.02
C VAL A 71 0.20 3.21 -5.85
N ILE A 72 1.36 3.84 -5.72
CA ILE A 72 2.29 3.68 -4.59
C ILE A 72 1.92 4.72 -3.53
N ARG A 73 1.88 4.33 -2.26
CA ARG A 73 1.45 5.23 -1.19
C ARG A 73 2.39 5.21 0.00
N GLY A 74 2.52 6.38 0.61
CA GLY A 74 3.19 6.58 1.89
C GLY A 74 2.17 6.84 2.99
N PHE A 75 2.27 6.11 4.08
CA PHE A 75 1.44 6.31 5.28
C PHE A 75 2.31 6.69 6.47
N ASP A 76 1.80 7.52 7.36
CA ASP A 76 2.41 7.81 8.65
C ASP A 76 2.60 6.51 9.43
N VAL A 77 3.80 6.26 9.93
CA VAL A 77 4.16 5.00 10.59
C VAL A 77 3.44 4.80 11.92
N ASN A 78 3.07 5.88 12.63
CA ASN A 78 2.44 5.81 13.94
C ASN A 78 0.93 5.80 13.82
N THR A 79 0.36 6.60 12.90
CA THR A 79 -1.10 6.77 12.81
C THR A 79 -1.74 6.01 11.66
N GLY A 80 -0.96 5.60 10.65
CA GLY A 80 -1.48 5.01 9.41
C GLY A 80 -2.22 6.00 8.50
N LYS A 81 -2.02 7.31 8.70
CA LYS A 81 -2.63 8.36 7.86
C LYS A 81 -1.92 8.45 6.53
N LEU A 82 -2.66 8.59 5.43
CA LEU A 82 -2.07 8.79 4.10
C LEU A 82 -1.29 10.12 4.08
N LEU A 83 0.00 10.06 3.76
CA LEU A 83 0.89 11.21 3.65
C LEU A 83 1.08 11.66 2.21
N TRP A 84 1.25 10.71 1.29
CA TRP A 84 1.46 10.96 -0.12
C TRP A 84 1.05 9.77 -0.97
N ALA A 85 0.81 10.03 -2.25
CA ALA A 85 0.54 9.02 -3.27
C ALA A 85 1.36 9.34 -4.52
N PHE A 86 1.80 8.31 -5.22
CA PHE A 86 2.41 8.39 -6.53
C PHE A 86 1.67 7.43 -7.48
N ASP A 87 0.92 8.00 -8.43
CA ASP A 87 0.17 7.27 -9.44
C ASP A 87 0.78 7.53 -10.82
N PRO A 88 1.52 6.56 -11.40
CA PRO A 88 2.14 6.74 -12.71
C PRO A 88 1.13 6.84 -13.86
N GLY A 89 -0.12 6.41 -13.65
CA GLY A 89 -1.21 6.52 -14.62
C GLY A 89 -2.00 7.83 -14.53
N ALA A 90 -1.75 8.66 -13.52
CA ALA A 90 -2.46 9.92 -13.32
C ALA A 90 -1.80 11.09 -14.08
N LYS A 91 -2.63 12.05 -14.52
CA LYS A 91 -2.15 13.31 -15.16
C LYS A 91 -1.25 14.12 -14.22
N ASP A 92 -1.58 14.12 -12.93
CA ASP A 92 -0.76 14.66 -11.86
C ASP A 92 -0.40 13.50 -10.92
N PRO A 93 0.81 12.92 -11.06
CA PRO A 93 1.18 11.70 -10.35
C PRO A 93 1.16 11.81 -8.83
N ASN A 94 1.37 13.01 -8.27
CA ASN A 94 1.50 13.21 -6.82
C ASN A 94 0.21 13.73 -6.17
N ALA A 95 -0.85 13.92 -6.94
CA ALA A 95 -2.08 14.46 -6.42
C ALA A 95 -2.72 13.45 -5.43
N ILE A 96 -2.81 13.84 -4.16
CA ILE A 96 -3.56 13.09 -3.13
C ILE A 96 -5.05 13.30 -3.39
N ARG A 97 -5.54 12.55 -4.37
CA ARG A 97 -6.90 12.65 -4.85
C ARG A 97 -7.77 11.61 -4.16
N ALA A 98 -8.91 12.01 -3.62
CA ALA A 98 -10.02 11.09 -3.36
C ALA A 98 -10.72 10.77 -4.69
N MET A 99 -10.05 10.14 -5.67
CA MET A 99 -10.57 10.21 -7.05
C MET A 99 -10.33 8.96 -7.86
N ASN A 100 -11.44 8.27 -8.18
CA ASN A 100 -11.88 7.91 -9.53
C ASN A 100 -10.84 7.91 -10.67
N ILE A 101 -9.73 7.20 -10.53
CA ILE A 101 -8.79 6.95 -11.62
C ILE A 101 -8.82 5.46 -11.93
N THR A 102 -9.53 5.11 -12.99
CA THR A 102 -9.41 3.82 -13.66
C THR A 102 -8.28 3.94 -14.64
N SER A 103 -7.15 3.26 -14.39
CA SER A 103 -6.05 3.26 -15.34
C SER A 103 -6.40 2.38 -16.52
N ARG A 104 -6.16 2.86 -17.74
CA ARG A 104 -6.18 2.01 -18.93
C ARG A 104 -4.87 1.23 -18.97
N SER A 105 -4.96 -0.10 -18.85
CA SER A 105 -3.82 -1.03 -18.86
C SER A 105 -2.77 -0.65 -19.91
N THR A 106 -1.52 -0.43 -19.49
CA THR A 106 -0.37 -0.28 -20.39
C THR A 106 0.59 -1.45 -20.20
N ARG A 107 1.07 -1.96 -21.33
CA ARG A 107 1.85 -3.21 -21.47
C ARG A 107 3.18 -3.12 -20.71
N ARG A 108 3.47 -4.09 -19.82
CA ARG A 108 4.70 -4.17 -19.01
C ARG A 108 5.98 -4.06 -19.85
N THR A 109 6.94 -3.26 -19.39
CA THR A 109 8.37 -3.44 -19.69
C THR A 109 9.06 -3.99 -18.43
N HIS A 110 9.78 -5.10 -18.58
CA HIS A 110 10.47 -5.77 -17.46
C HIS A 110 11.75 -5.02 -17.08
N GLY A 111 11.74 -4.36 -15.92
CA GLY A 111 12.94 -3.87 -15.23
C GLY A 111 13.26 -4.73 -14.01
N ARG A 112 14.49 -5.26 -13.93
CA ARG A 112 14.99 -6.10 -12.83
C ARG A 112 15.58 -5.22 -11.74
N LEU A 113 15.00 -5.21 -10.54
CA LEU A 113 15.55 -4.50 -9.38
C LEU A 113 16.58 -5.38 -8.63
N PRO A 114 17.68 -4.80 -8.11
CA PRO A 114 18.69 -5.53 -7.33
C PRO A 114 18.22 -5.81 -5.89
N PRO A 115 18.76 -6.84 -5.21
CA PRO A 115 18.35 -7.23 -3.87
C PRO A 115 19.10 -6.41 -2.80
N THR A 116 18.36 -5.74 -1.90
CA THR A 116 18.92 -5.21 -0.65
C THR A 116 18.10 -5.70 0.55
N THR A 117 18.74 -6.61 1.29
CA THR A 117 18.66 -6.94 2.72
C THR A 117 17.47 -6.47 3.57
N LEU A 118 16.76 -7.48 4.10
CA LEU A 118 15.76 -7.46 5.17
C LEU A 118 16.38 -7.06 6.53
N SER A 119 16.04 -5.90 7.09
CA SER A 119 16.36 -5.60 8.50
C SER A 119 15.33 -4.72 9.24
N TRP A 120 14.17 -4.39 8.67
CA TRP A 120 13.34 -3.29 9.20
C TRP A 120 11.91 -3.67 9.64
N ILE A 121 11.64 -4.95 9.89
CA ILE A 121 10.32 -5.45 10.35
C ILE A 121 9.97 -4.99 11.79
N TRP A 122 10.89 -4.39 12.53
CA TRP A 122 10.78 -4.19 14.00
C TRP A 122 10.05 -2.94 14.52
N SER A 123 9.68 -1.95 13.69
CA SER A 123 9.46 -0.59 14.24
C SER A 123 8.03 -0.07 14.35
N ILE A 124 6.98 -0.81 13.96
CA ILE A 124 5.62 -0.23 13.88
C ILE A 124 4.98 0.02 15.26
N CYS A 125 5.32 -0.74 16.31
CA CYS A 125 4.64 -0.61 17.62
C CYS A 125 5.48 0.10 18.71
N ARG A 126 6.77 0.42 18.48
CA ARG A 126 7.64 0.99 19.52
C ARG A 126 7.55 2.52 19.67
N TRP A 127 6.80 3.18 18.78
CA TRP A 127 6.76 4.65 18.67
C TRP A 127 5.35 5.25 18.63
N ALA A 128 4.32 4.43 18.89
CA ALA A 128 2.93 4.87 19.07
C ALA A 128 2.55 4.93 20.56
#